data_AF-A0A8J5LKS6-F1
#
_entry.id   AF-A0A8J5LKS6-F1
#
_cell.length_a   1.000
_cell.length_b   1.000
_cell.length_c   1.000
_cell.angle_alpha   90.00
_cell.angle_beta   90.00
_cell.angle_gamma   90.00
#
_symmetry.space_group_name_H-M   'P 1'
#
loop_
_entity.id
_entity.type
_entity.pdbx_description
1 polymer ?
#
loop_
_entity_poly.entity_id
_entity_poly.type
_entity_poly.pdbx_seq_one_letter_code
_entity_poly.pdbx_strand_id
1 'polypeptide(L)'
;MVRWPAARSESPEEVEREESGGKRQAEEEEGRWGRMLPELLGEIVRRVDAGGEQWPQRKDIVAYAGVCRRWRDTARGIVRQLRENGDITFPSSLKEPGPRDSPVQCLIRRNKSNSTYCLYLGLTESFTDKGKFLLAARQFKHGAHTEYIISLDADDLSQGSNAYMGKLRFVSFIL
;
A
#
# COMPACT_ATOMS: atom_id res chain seq x y z
N MET A 1 -0.55 11.13 2.18
CA MET A 1 -1.00 9.73 2.03
C MET A 1 -1.15 9.53 0.53
N VAL A 2 -0.29 8.74 -0.11
CA VAL A 2 -0.41 8.51 -1.56
C VAL A 2 -1.64 7.63 -1.74
N ARG A 3 -2.73 8.27 -2.17
CA ARG A 3 -4.07 7.71 -2.31
C ARG A 3 -4.09 6.92 -3.62
N TRP A 4 -4.43 5.64 -3.57
CA TRP A 4 -4.83 4.91 -4.76
C TRP A 4 -6.29 5.29 -5.08
N PRO A 5 -6.64 5.62 -6.32
CA PRO A 5 -8.03 5.89 -6.66
C PRO A 5 -8.83 4.58 -6.58
N ALA A 6 -9.72 4.49 -5.59
CA ALA A 6 -10.79 3.51 -5.59
C ALA A 6 -11.78 3.88 -6.70
N ALA A 7 -12.13 2.91 -7.56
CA ALA A 7 -13.29 3.02 -8.42
C ALA A 7 -14.52 3.17 -7.54
N ARG A 8 -15.21 4.30 -7.66
CA ARG A 8 -16.36 4.65 -6.84
C ARG A 8 -17.54 3.75 -7.25
N SER A 9 -18.12 3.03 -6.29
CA SER A 9 -19.44 2.42 -6.44
C SER A 9 -20.49 3.49 -6.09
N GLU A 10 -21.00 4.20 -7.10
CA GLU A 10 -22.16 5.07 -6.97
C GLU A 10 -23.41 4.36 -7.50
N SER A 11 -24.48 4.44 -6.71
CA SER A 11 -25.83 4.05 -7.09
C SER A 11 -26.26 4.87 -8.32
N PRO A 12 -27.02 4.28 -9.26
CA PRO A 12 -27.40 4.92 -10.50
C PRO A 12 -28.52 5.92 -10.25
N GLU A 13 -28.21 7.21 -10.26
CA GLU A 13 -29.05 8.35 -10.65
C GLU A 13 -28.37 9.62 -10.11
N GLU A 14 -28.08 10.58 -11.00
CA GLU A 14 -27.32 11.83 -10.75
C GLU A 14 -25.77 11.79 -10.88
N VAL A 15 -25.22 11.15 -11.93
CA VAL A 15 -23.82 11.38 -12.36
C VAL A 15 -23.75 11.58 -13.89
N GLU A 16 -24.19 12.73 -14.37
CA GLU A 16 -23.81 13.20 -15.71
C GLU A 16 -23.52 14.70 -15.65
N ARG A 17 -22.38 15.10 -15.09
CA ARG A 17 -21.69 16.33 -15.55
C ARG A 17 -20.25 16.55 -15.07
N GLU A 18 -19.71 15.82 -14.09
CA GLU A 18 -18.35 16.12 -13.58
C GLU A 18 -17.27 15.03 -13.77
N GLU A 19 -17.59 13.79 -14.18
CA GLU A 19 -16.57 12.74 -14.37
C GLU A 19 -15.76 12.82 -15.69
N SER A 20 -16.24 13.58 -16.68
CA SER A 20 -15.62 13.65 -18.02
C SER A 20 -14.28 14.40 -18.03
N GLY A 21 -14.08 15.34 -17.09
CA GLY A 21 -12.86 16.15 -17.01
C GLY A 21 -11.66 15.39 -16.42
N GLY A 22 -11.86 14.66 -15.32
CA GLY A 22 -10.79 13.96 -14.61
C GLY A 22 -10.23 12.76 -15.38
N LYS A 23 -11.08 12.04 -16.12
CA LYS A 23 -10.67 10.87 -16.91
C LYS A 23 -9.86 11.27 -18.14
N ARG A 24 -10.27 12.33 -18.85
CA ARG A 24 -9.52 12.88 -20.00
C ARG A 24 -8.18 13.47 -19.61
N GLN A 25 -8.11 14.20 -18.49
CA GLN A 25 -6.85 14.72 -17.96
C GLN A 25 -5.90 13.60 -17.51
N ALA A 26 -6.40 12.57 -16.83
CA ALA A 26 -5.59 11.42 -16.42
C ALA A 26 -5.04 10.63 -17.63
N GLU A 27 -5.84 10.47 -18.69
CA GLU A 27 -5.41 9.82 -19.94
C GLU A 27 -4.38 10.67 -20.72
N GLU A 28 -4.56 12.00 -20.77
CA GLU A 28 -3.57 12.91 -21.36
C GLU A 28 -2.27 12.96 -20.56
N GLU A 29 -2.34 13.00 -19.23
CA GLU A 29 -1.17 12.98 -18.35
C GLU A 29 -0.45 11.62 -18.40
N GLU A 30 -1.18 10.50 -18.42
CA GLU A 30 -0.62 9.17 -18.66
C GLU A 30 0.14 9.13 -20.00
N GLY A 31 -0.42 9.75 -21.04
CA GLY A 31 0.23 9.91 -22.34
C GLY A 31 1.45 10.83 -22.33
N ARG A 32 1.47 11.89 -21.51
CA ARG A 32 2.58 12.85 -21.42
C ARG A 32 3.76 12.29 -20.63
N TRP A 33 3.50 11.76 -19.44
CA TRP A 33 4.51 11.15 -18.57
C TRP A 33 5.00 9.80 -19.13
N GLY A 34 4.14 9.09 -19.87
CA GLY A 34 4.47 7.86 -20.58
C GLY A 34 5.37 8.04 -21.81
N ARG A 35 5.58 9.27 -22.31
CA ARG A 35 6.47 9.58 -23.46
C ARG A 35 7.91 9.91 -23.08
N MET A 36 8.21 10.01 -21.77
CA MET A 36 9.57 10.30 -21.31
C MET A 36 10.55 9.20 -21.74
N LEU A 37 11.79 9.61 -22.03
CA LEU A 37 12.87 8.67 -22.34
C LEU A 37 13.12 7.76 -21.12
N PRO A 38 13.25 6.44 -21.33
CA PRO A 38 13.42 5.48 -20.23
C PRO A 38 14.68 5.76 -19.40
N GLU A 39 15.73 6.32 -19.99
CA GLU A 39 16.97 6.68 -19.30
C GLU A 39 16.73 7.82 -18.28
N LEU A 40 15.99 8.84 -18.70
CA LEU A 40 15.63 9.98 -17.84
C LEU A 40 14.68 9.55 -16.73
N LEU A 41 13.69 8.72 -17.06
CA LEU A 41 12.77 8.13 -16.10
C LEU A 41 13.54 7.34 -15.03
N GLY A 42 14.45 6.47 -15.47
CA GLY A 42 15.28 5.70 -14.55
C GLY A 42 16.17 6.58 -13.67
N GLU A 43 16.71 7.67 -14.23
CA GLU A 43 17.53 8.61 -13.46
C GLU A 43 16.73 9.38 -12.39
N ILE A 44 15.52 9.83 -12.74
CA ILE A 44 14.62 10.46 -11.77
C ILE A 44 14.31 9.50 -10.62
N VAL A 45 13.91 8.27 -10.95
CA VAL A 45 13.57 7.25 -9.94
C VAL A 45 14.79 6.92 -9.07
N ARG A 46 15.98 6.74 -9.64
CA ARG A 46 17.21 6.50 -8.87
C ARG A 46 17.54 7.63 -7.91
N ARG A 47 17.41 8.89 -8.34
CA ARG A 47 17.66 10.05 -7.49
C ARG A 47 16.66 10.13 -6.33
N VAL A 48 15.41 9.83 -6.60
CA VAL A 48 14.35 9.80 -5.57
C VAL A 48 14.60 8.64 -4.59
N ASP A 49 15.01 7.46 -5.06
CA ASP A 49 15.35 6.32 -4.21
C ASP A 49 16.56 6.59 -3.32
N ALA A 50 17.63 7.14 -3.88
CA ALA A 50 18.84 7.49 -3.14
C ALA A 50 18.63 8.61 -2.10
N GLY A 51 17.69 9.53 -2.35
CA GLY A 51 17.39 10.65 -1.46
C GLY A 51 16.50 10.31 -0.26
N GLY A 52 15.96 9.10 -0.17
CA GLY A 52 15.02 8.69 0.87
C GLY A 52 15.43 7.40 1.55
N GLU A 53 16.34 7.44 2.53
CA GLU A 53 16.70 6.21 3.25
C GLU A 53 15.66 5.81 4.30
N GLN A 54 14.84 6.75 4.79
CA GLN A 54 13.85 6.52 5.85
C GLN A 54 12.42 6.91 5.41
N TRP A 55 11.42 6.17 5.89
CA TRP A 55 10.02 6.61 5.79
C TRP A 55 9.81 7.81 6.74
N PRO A 56 9.08 8.87 6.37
CA PRO A 56 8.12 8.96 5.26
C PRO A 56 8.69 9.45 3.93
N GLN A 57 9.96 9.81 3.83
CA GLN A 57 10.55 10.37 2.61
C GLN A 57 10.48 9.40 1.42
N ARG A 58 10.52 8.07 1.67
CA ARG A 58 10.24 7.04 0.63
C ARG A 58 8.82 7.01 0.06
N LYS A 59 7.87 7.82 0.57
CA LYS A 59 6.51 7.91 0.00
C LYS A 59 6.53 8.43 -1.43
N ASP A 60 7.53 9.22 -1.80
CA ASP A 60 7.63 9.84 -3.11
C ASP A 60 7.79 8.79 -4.21
N ILE A 61 8.61 7.75 -3.98
CA ILE A 61 8.76 6.60 -4.89
C ILE A 61 7.41 5.93 -5.16
N VAL A 62 6.60 5.76 -4.12
CA VAL A 62 5.27 5.15 -4.24
C VAL A 62 4.33 6.07 -5.03
N ALA A 63 4.43 7.39 -4.85
CA ALA A 63 3.68 8.36 -5.65
C ALA A 63 4.07 8.30 -7.13
N TYR A 64 5.37 8.26 -7.43
CA TYR A 64 5.88 8.14 -8.80
C TYR A 64 5.42 6.84 -9.47
N ALA A 65 5.44 5.71 -8.76
CA ALA A 65 4.92 4.43 -9.27
C ALA A 65 3.40 4.44 -9.52
N GLY A 66 2.69 5.45 -9.01
CA GLY A 66 1.27 5.69 -9.24
C GLY A 66 0.96 6.40 -10.57
N VAL A 67 1.93 7.07 -11.19
CA VAL A 67 1.71 7.95 -12.36
C VAL A 67 1.20 7.19 -13.58
N CYS A 68 1.91 6.14 -14.01
CA CYS A 68 1.45 5.22 -15.04
C CYS A 68 2.19 3.88 -14.97
N ARG A 69 1.82 2.91 -15.81
CA ARG A 69 2.45 1.59 -15.85
C ARG A 69 3.96 1.66 -16.04
N ARG A 70 4.45 2.48 -16.97
CA ARG A 70 5.90 2.61 -17.24
C ARG A 70 6.69 3.11 -16.04
N TRP A 71 6.16 4.11 -15.33
CA TRP A 71 6.79 4.64 -14.11
C TRP A 71 6.81 3.58 -13.00
N ARG A 72 5.72 2.83 -12.85
CA ARG A 72 5.63 1.71 -11.90
C ARG A 72 6.66 0.63 -12.15
N ASP A 73 6.79 0.19 -13.39
CA ASP A 73 7.70 -0.90 -13.75
C ASP A 73 9.15 -0.46 -13.57
N THR A 74 9.48 0.78 -13.94
CA THR A 74 10.80 1.37 -13.72
C THR A 74 11.12 1.48 -12.22
N ALA A 75 10.17 1.96 -11.41
CA ALA A 75 10.33 2.05 -9.97
C ALA A 75 10.55 0.67 -9.33
N ARG A 76 9.83 -0.36 -9.76
CA ARG A 76 10.05 -1.74 -9.30
C ARG A 76 11.41 -2.31 -9.67
N GLY A 77 11.93 -1.95 -10.84
CA GLY A 77 13.25 -2.42 -11.30
C GLY A 77 14.42 -1.73 -10.60
N ILE A 78 14.22 -0.51 -10.10
CA ILE A 78 15.28 0.28 -9.46
C ILE A 78 15.29 0.08 -7.94
N VAL A 79 14.12 0.10 -7.32
CA VAL A 79 14.00 -0.03 -5.87
C VAL A 79 14.48 -1.42 -5.46
N ARG A 80 15.46 -1.45 -4.55
CA ARG A 80 16.00 -2.68 -3.97
C ARG A 80 14.91 -3.55 -3.35
N GLN A 81 15.07 -4.87 -3.47
CA GLN A 81 14.07 -5.82 -3.00
C GLN A 81 14.08 -5.97 -1.48
N LEU A 82 12.93 -6.34 -0.90
CA LEU A 82 12.80 -6.64 0.54
C LEU A 82 13.87 -7.62 1.01
N ARG A 83 14.22 -8.59 0.17
CA ARG A 83 15.20 -9.63 0.46
C ARG A 83 16.63 -9.09 0.65
N GLU A 84 16.97 -7.97 0.04
CA GLU A 84 18.34 -7.45 -0.01
C GLU A 84 18.63 -6.47 1.13
N ASN A 85 17.68 -5.60 1.47
CA ASN A 85 17.89 -4.52 2.43
C ASN A 85 16.80 -4.40 3.51
N GLY A 86 15.79 -5.27 3.52
CA GLY A 86 14.71 -5.22 4.52
C GLY A 86 13.66 -4.13 4.26
N ASP A 87 13.77 -3.41 3.14
CA ASP A 87 12.87 -2.30 2.85
C ASP A 87 11.59 -2.78 2.17
N ILE A 88 10.46 -2.51 2.80
CA ILE A 88 9.16 -2.68 2.18
C ILE A 88 8.81 -1.37 1.50
N THR A 89 8.91 -1.27 0.17
CA THR A 89 8.54 -0.05 -0.60
C THR A 89 7.17 -0.20 -1.26
N PHE A 90 6.92 -1.30 -1.95
CA PHE A 90 5.63 -1.57 -2.61
C PHE A 90 4.76 -2.54 -1.79
N PRO A 91 3.42 -2.50 -1.93
CA PRO A 91 2.55 -3.48 -1.29
C PRO A 91 2.83 -4.92 -1.73
N SER A 92 3.31 -5.14 -2.97
CA SER A 92 3.66 -6.49 -3.46
C SER A 92 4.80 -7.13 -2.66
N SER A 93 5.73 -6.33 -2.12
CA SER A 93 6.85 -6.83 -1.32
C SER A 93 6.40 -7.51 -0.02
N LEU A 94 5.16 -7.27 0.45
CA LEU A 94 4.60 -7.98 1.61
C LEU A 94 4.39 -9.49 1.38
N LYS A 95 4.38 -9.93 0.11
CA LYS A 95 4.28 -11.34 -0.27
C LYS A 95 5.65 -11.98 -0.53
N GLU A 96 6.71 -11.19 -0.52
CA GLU A 96 8.07 -11.68 -0.75
C GLU A 96 8.68 -12.23 0.54
N PRO A 97 9.61 -13.20 0.45
CA PRO A 97 10.40 -13.63 1.59
C PRO A 97 11.16 -12.44 2.21
N GLY A 98 11.25 -12.43 3.55
CA GLY A 98 12.08 -11.45 4.25
C GLY A 98 13.59 -11.61 4.00
N PRO A 99 14.41 -10.65 4.44
CA PRO A 99 15.86 -10.76 4.44
C PRO A 99 16.35 -12.00 5.19
N ARG A 100 17.52 -12.51 4.80
CA ARG A 100 18.14 -13.66 5.46
C ARG A 100 18.91 -13.27 6.72
N ASP A 101 19.52 -12.09 6.70
CA ASP A 101 20.57 -11.73 7.65
C ASP A 101 20.07 -10.75 8.73
N SER A 102 18.87 -10.18 8.56
CA SER A 102 18.28 -9.22 9.49
C SER A 102 16.76 -9.37 9.61
N PRO A 103 16.19 -9.19 10.82
CA PRO A 103 14.75 -9.24 11.01
C PRO A 103 14.09 -7.94 10.54
N VAL A 104 12.89 -8.06 9.94
CA VAL A 104 12.01 -6.92 9.68
C VAL A 104 11.20 -6.64 10.95
N GLN A 105 11.48 -5.51 11.60
CA GLN A 105 10.77 -5.12 12.81
C GLN A 105 9.44 -4.43 12.46
N CYS A 106 8.35 -4.91 13.07
CA CYS A 106 7.01 -4.38 12.87
C CYS A 106 6.28 -4.15 14.20
N LEU A 107 5.31 -3.24 14.19
CA LEU A 107 4.44 -2.91 15.31
C LEU A 107 2.98 -3.14 14.92
N ILE A 108 2.21 -3.81 15.79
CA ILE A 108 0.76 -3.93 15.65
C ILE A 108 0.09 -2.92 16.59
N ARG A 109 -0.73 -2.02 16.03
CA ARG A 109 -1.59 -1.11 16.78
C ARG A 109 -3.02 -1.60 16.71
N ARG A 110 -3.65 -1.83 17.87
CA ARG A 110 -5.04 -2.26 17.96
C ARG A 110 -5.96 -1.08 18.25
N ASN A 111 -6.95 -0.87 17.40
CA ASN A 111 -8.12 -0.08 17.72
C ASN A 111 -9.21 -0.98 18.30
N LYS A 112 -9.52 -0.78 19.59
CA LYS A 112 -10.51 -1.59 20.31
C LYS A 112 -11.94 -1.29 19.91
N SER A 113 -12.27 -0.06 19.47
CA SER A 113 -13.66 0.33 19.19
C SER A 113 -14.25 -0.40 17.99
N ASN A 114 -13.44 -0.64 16.96
CA ASN A 114 -13.87 -1.32 15.73
C ASN A 114 -13.22 -2.70 15.53
N SER A 115 -12.48 -3.19 16.52
CA SER A 115 -11.70 -4.44 16.47
C SER A 115 -10.75 -4.52 15.26
N THR A 116 -10.15 -3.39 14.90
CA THR A 116 -9.16 -3.29 13.82
C THR A 116 -7.74 -3.33 14.37
N TYR A 117 -6.85 -4.01 13.65
CA TYR A 117 -5.43 -4.17 13.95
C TYR A 117 -4.66 -3.64 12.75
N CYS A 118 -3.78 -2.67 12.95
CA CYS A 118 -2.97 -2.08 11.89
C CYS A 118 -1.50 -2.44 12.12
N LEU A 119 -0.87 -3.02 11.09
CA LEU A 119 0.55 -3.35 11.06
C LEU A 119 1.35 -2.18 10.48
N TYR A 120 2.42 -1.82 11.17
CA TYR A 120 3.36 -0.79 10.74
C TYR A 120 4.79 -1.34 10.73
N LEU A 121 5.60 -0.92 9.77
CA LEU A 121 7.05 -1.10 9.79
C LEU A 121 7.65 -0.22 10.89
N GLY A 122 8.43 -0.82 11.78
CA GLY A 122 9.17 -0.12 12.83
C GLY A 122 10.41 0.56 12.25
N LEU A 123 10.53 1.86 12.44
CA LEU A 123 11.65 2.65 11.96
C LEU A 123 12.22 3.40 13.14
N THR A 124 13.23 2.81 13.78
CA THR A 124 13.95 3.35 14.96
C THR A 124 13.12 3.52 16.25
N GLU A 125 13.81 3.54 17.40
CA GLU A 125 13.30 3.33 18.77
C GLU A 125 12.20 4.30 19.26
N SER A 126 11.96 5.40 18.54
CA SER A 126 10.86 6.32 18.83
C SER A 126 9.57 5.82 18.21
N PHE A 127 8.84 4.96 18.93
CA PHE A 127 7.49 4.47 18.60
C PHE A 127 6.42 5.59 18.41
N THR A 128 6.82 6.85 18.49
CA THR A 128 6.00 8.06 18.52
C THR A 128 5.60 8.56 17.14
N ASP A 129 6.40 8.30 16.10
CA ASP A 129 6.01 8.61 14.72
C ASP A 129 5.39 7.40 14.03
N LYS A 130 4.25 7.63 13.36
CA LYS A 130 3.52 6.59 12.62
C LYS A 130 4.45 6.04 11.53
N GLY A 131 5.10 4.92 11.81
CA GLY A 131 5.94 4.17 10.87
C GLY A 131 5.20 3.83 9.57
N LYS A 132 5.82 3.08 8.66
CA LYS A 132 5.15 2.75 7.40
C LYS A 132 3.96 1.83 7.64
N PHE A 133 2.75 2.28 7.35
CA PHE A 133 1.58 1.41 7.33
C PHE A 133 1.76 0.31 6.27
N LEU A 134 1.48 -0.94 6.64
CA LEU A 134 1.62 -2.11 5.77
C LEU A 134 0.28 -2.73 5.42
N LEU A 135 -0.51 -3.09 6.44
CA LEU A 135 -1.81 -3.72 6.28
C LEU A 135 -2.69 -3.49 7.51
N ALA A 136 -3.99 -3.64 7.32
CA ALA A 136 -4.98 -3.63 8.38
C ALA A 136 -5.74 -4.97 8.37
N ALA A 137 -6.18 -5.38 9.55
CA ALA A 137 -7.05 -6.52 9.72
C ALA A 137 -8.21 -6.17 10.63
N ARG A 138 -9.44 -6.49 10.24
CA ARG A 138 -10.62 -6.34 11.10
C ARG A 138 -11.10 -7.68 11.59
N GLN A 139 -11.26 -7.79 12.91
CA GLN A 139 -11.81 -8.99 13.54
C GLN A 139 -13.34 -8.96 13.51
N PHE A 140 -13.92 -10.07 13.10
CA PHE A 140 -15.35 -10.36 13.14
C PHE A 140 -15.56 -11.61 14.01
N LYS A 141 -16.53 -11.55 14.92
CA LYS A 141 -16.90 -12.68 15.77
C LYS A 141 -18.23 -13.25 15.30
N HIS A 142 -18.28 -14.55 15.06
CA HIS A 142 -19.46 -15.30 14.65
C HIS A 142 -19.60 -16.54 15.56
N GLY A 143 -20.29 -16.37 16.68
CA GLY A 143 -20.40 -17.43 17.70
C GLY A 143 -19.02 -17.88 18.19
N ALA A 144 -18.72 -19.16 17.99
CA ALA A 144 -17.41 -19.75 18.33
C ALA A 144 -16.29 -19.42 17.30
N HIS A 145 -16.62 -18.83 16.17
CA HIS A 145 -15.65 -18.51 15.12
C HIS A 145 -15.17 -17.06 15.22
N THR A 146 -13.86 -16.88 15.05
CA THR A 146 -13.26 -15.57 14.84
C THR A 146 -12.69 -15.52 13.42
N GLU A 147 -13.05 -14.48 12.70
CA GLU A 147 -12.55 -14.23 11.36
C GLU A 147 -11.82 -12.89 11.30
N TYR A 148 -10.77 -12.82 10.49
CA TYR A 148 -10.08 -11.58 10.19
C TYR A 148 -10.11 -11.32 8.69
N ILE A 149 -10.59 -10.16 8.28
CA ILE A 149 -10.44 -9.66 6.91
C ILE A 149 -9.20 -8.78 6.88
N ILE A 150 -8.25 -9.11 5.99
CA ILE A 150 -6.95 -8.46 5.87
C ILE A 150 -6.95 -7.62 4.59
N SER A 151 -6.55 -6.35 4.68
CA SER A 151 -6.54 -5.37 3.59
C SER A 151 -5.27 -4.52 3.60
N LEU A 152 -4.86 -4.05 2.42
CA LEU A 152 -3.85 -3.00 2.24
C LEU A 152 -4.37 -1.59 2.52
N ASP A 153 -5.68 -1.45 2.80
CA ASP A 153 -6.30 -0.18 3.13
C ASP A 153 -6.95 -0.31 4.52
N ALA A 154 -6.64 0.64 5.41
CA ALA A 154 -7.19 0.66 6.76
C ALA A 154 -8.65 1.12 6.80
N ASP A 155 -9.08 1.87 5.79
CA ASP A 155 -10.43 2.43 5.70
C ASP A 155 -11.36 1.55 4.84
N ASP A 156 -10.80 0.63 4.04
CA ASP A 156 -11.55 -0.33 3.23
C ASP A 156 -11.21 -1.79 3.58
N LEU A 157 -11.99 -2.35 4.52
CA LEU A 157 -11.86 -3.70 5.06
C LEU A 157 -12.94 -4.66 4.54
N SER A 158 -13.26 -4.54 3.24
CA SER A 158 -14.24 -5.38 2.55
C SER A 158 -13.57 -6.47 1.70
N GLN A 159 -14.24 -7.61 1.52
CA GLN A 159 -13.73 -8.70 0.66
C GLN A 159 -13.80 -8.38 -0.84
N GLY A 160 -14.69 -7.47 -1.24
CA GLY A 160 -14.82 -7.01 -2.63
C GLY A 160 -13.82 -5.91 -3.01
N SER A 161 -13.04 -5.40 -2.06
CA SER A 161 -12.07 -4.34 -2.30
C SER A 161 -10.90 -4.82 -3.15
N ASN A 162 -10.37 -3.94 -4.00
CA ASN A 162 -9.08 -4.14 -4.66
C ASN A 162 -7.90 -4.17 -3.68
N ALA A 163 -8.08 -3.67 -2.46
CA ALA A 163 -7.08 -3.72 -1.38
C ALA A 163 -7.14 -5.02 -0.56
N TYR A 164 -8.15 -5.87 -0.78
CA TYR A 164 -8.31 -7.13 -0.07
C TYR A 164 -7.11 -8.05 -0.29
N MET A 165 -6.53 -8.52 0.81
CA MET A 165 -5.34 -9.38 0.80
C MET A 165 -5.64 -10.82 1.23
N GLY A 166 -6.69 -11.03 2.01
CA GLY A 166 -7.07 -12.38 2.42
C GLY A 166 -7.93 -12.41 3.68
N LYS A 167 -8.21 -13.64 4.10
CA LYS A 167 -9.04 -13.93 5.27
C LYS A 167 -8.39 -15.00 6.12
N LEU A 168 -8.33 -14.76 7.43
CA LEU A 168 -7.93 -15.76 8.43
C LEU A 168 -9.17 -16.20 9.20
N ARG A 169 -9.29 -17.50 9.47
CA ARG A 169 -10.37 -18.09 10.26
C ARG A 169 -9.79 -18.90 11.40
N PHE A 170 -10.36 -18.74 12.59
CA PHE A 170 -9.98 -19.49 13.79
C PHE A 170 -11.23 -19.92 14.55
N VAL A 171 -11.19 -21.10 15.17
CA VAL A 171 -12.24 -21.60 16.06
C VAL A 171 -11.79 -21.35 17.48
N SER A 172 -12.51 -20.50 18.21
CA SER A 172 -12.29 -20.31 19.63
C SER A 172 -12.85 -21.53 20.38
N PHE A 173 -11.98 -22.44 20.79
CA PHE A 173 -12.33 -23.45 21.78
C PHE A 173 -12.35 -22.78 23.15
N ILE A 174 -13.51 -22.76 23.79
CA ILE A 174 -13.62 -22.41 25.21
C ILE A 174 -13.21 -23.69 25.96
N LEU A 175 -12.02 -23.67 26.58
CA LEU A 175 -11.60 -24.67 27.55
C LEU A 175 -12.08 -24.27 28.95
#